data_AF-A0A9E3BDP9-F1
#
_entry.id   AF-A0A9E3BDP9-F1
#
_cell.length_a   1.000
_cell.length_b   1.000
_cell.length_c   1.000
_cell.angle_alpha   90.00
_cell.angle_beta   90.00
_cell.angle_gamma   90.00
#
_symmetry.space_group_name_H-M   'P 1'
#
loop_
_entity.id
_entity.type
_entity.pdbx_description
1 polymer ?
#
loop_
_entity_poly.entity_id
_entity_poly.type
_entity_poly.pdbx_seq_one_letter_code
_entity_poly.pdbx_strand_id
1 'polypeptide(L)'
;TIFTLILALSWSSDLENGRLELIFSTPQSRPRVMLERIGVNILLVLLMPILAWLVITIGAQVTNLNVDQSRILAASAGVLPLALITMGLVYALAGRLRYGAVLGILSGYLVLSFLEETLEGNIQMPNWLLSLSIFHLYGNPIFQGMNWTNFLGMTGVAVALLVIGLLQFRFADIKLG
;
A
#
# COMPACT_ATOMS: atom_id res chain seq x y z
N THR A 1 -1.66 6.07 -1.33
CA THR A 1 -0.39 5.40 -0.97
C THR A 1 0.29 6.00 0.24
N ILE A 2 0.66 7.29 0.27
CA ILE A 2 1.38 7.88 1.42
C ILE A 2 0.58 7.78 2.73
N PHE A 3 -0.71 8.10 2.70
CA PHE A 3 -1.59 7.94 3.87
C PHE A 3 -1.59 6.51 4.42
N THR A 4 -1.73 5.52 3.53
CA THR A 4 -1.67 4.10 3.88
C THR A 4 -0.32 3.70 4.46
N LEU A 5 0.76 4.22 3.88
CA LEU A 5 2.12 3.99 4.39
C LEU A 5 2.24 4.47 5.83
N ILE A 6 1.76 5.68 6.15
CA ILE A 6 1.79 6.22 7.51
C ILE A 6 0.99 5.35 8.48
N LEU A 7 -0.24 4.98 8.09
CA LEU A 7 -1.08 4.10 8.90
C LEU A 7 -0.44 2.73 9.15
N ALA A 8 0.17 2.15 8.11
CA ALA A 8 0.86 0.89 8.23
C ALA A 8 2.13 1.04 9.09
N LEU A 9 2.92 2.10 8.92
CA LEU A 9 4.14 2.36 9.70
C LEU A 9 3.87 2.56 11.19
N SER A 10 2.67 3.03 11.57
CA SER A 10 2.26 3.08 12.98
C SER A 10 2.36 1.70 13.66
N TRP A 11 2.17 0.61 12.93
CA TRP A 11 2.34 -0.75 13.43
C TRP A 11 3.80 -1.05 13.81
N SER A 12 4.74 -0.69 12.93
CA SER A 12 6.17 -0.90 13.20
C SER A 12 6.63 -0.04 14.39
N SER A 13 6.10 1.17 14.52
CA SER A 13 6.37 2.05 15.66
C SER A 13 5.79 1.48 16.97
N ASP A 14 4.56 0.96 16.94
CA ASP A 14 3.93 0.37 18.13
C ASP A 14 4.64 -0.91 18.61
N LEU A 15 5.17 -1.71 17.68
CA LEU A 15 6.02 -2.86 17.97
C LEU A 15 7.31 -2.47 18.68
N GLU A 16 8.04 -1.50 18.12
CA GLU A 16 9.33 -1.07 18.66
C GLU A 16 9.20 -0.33 20.01
N ASN A 17 8.11 0.41 20.21
CA ASN A 17 7.86 1.12 21.47
C ASN A 17 7.28 0.21 22.58
N GLY A 18 7.17 -1.11 22.37
CA GLY A 18 6.63 -2.06 23.35
C GLY A 18 5.13 -1.86 23.67
N ARG A 19 4.41 -1.01 22.91
CA ARG A 19 2.99 -0.70 23.18
C ARG A 19 2.09 -1.93 23.06
N LEU A 20 2.49 -2.89 22.24
CA LEU A 20 1.76 -4.13 22.05
C LEU A 20 1.94 -5.10 23.24
N GLU A 21 3.01 -4.97 24.03
CA GLU A 21 3.21 -5.79 25.24
C GLU A 21 2.18 -5.44 26.33
N LEU A 22 1.87 -4.14 26.47
CA LEU A 22 0.77 -3.66 27.32
C LEU A 22 -0.58 -4.27 26.90
N ILE A 23 -0.84 -4.38 25.60
CA ILE A 23 -2.08 -4.98 25.09
C ILE A 23 -2.10 -6.50 25.31
N PHE A 24 -0.97 -7.19 25.11
CA PHE A 24 -0.86 -8.63 25.34
C PHE A 24 -0.78 -9.04 26.82
N SER A 25 -0.68 -8.07 27.75
CA SER A 25 -0.92 -8.34 29.17
C SER A 25 -2.39 -8.68 29.47
N THR A 26 -3.30 -8.33 28.55
CA THR A 26 -4.70 -8.77 28.59
C THR A 26 -4.86 -10.13 27.89
N PRO A 27 -5.87 -10.96 28.25
CA PRO A 27 -6.09 -12.29 27.68
C PRO A 27 -6.67 -12.22 26.24
N GLN A 28 -6.06 -11.43 25.37
CA GLN A 28 -6.41 -11.30 23.96
C GLN A 28 -5.46 -12.14 23.11
N SER A 29 -6.01 -12.78 22.08
CA SER A 29 -5.19 -13.57 21.16
C SER A 29 -4.38 -12.66 20.23
N ARG A 30 -3.06 -12.83 20.23
CA ARG A 30 -2.10 -12.12 19.36
C ARG A 30 -2.54 -11.98 17.89
N PRO A 31 -2.97 -13.06 17.20
CA PRO A 31 -3.39 -12.95 15.80
C PRO A 31 -4.68 -12.15 15.61
N ARG A 32 -5.58 -12.10 16.61
CA ARG A 32 -6.83 -11.36 16.52
C ARG A 32 -6.58 -9.85 16.50
N VAL A 33 -5.72 -9.35 17.39
CA VAL A 33 -5.35 -7.92 17.43
C VAL A 33 -4.73 -7.47 16.11
N MET A 34 -3.86 -8.29 15.53
CA MET A 34 -3.26 -8.00 14.23
C MET A 34 -4.30 -8.00 13.10
N LEU A 35 -5.21 -8.97 13.06
CA LEU A 35 -6.28 -9.04 12.07
C LEU A 35 -7.24 -7.85 12.18
N GLU A 36 -7.60 -7.44 13.39
CA GLU A 36 -8.44 -6.25 13.63
C GLU A 36 -7.74 -4.99 13.11
N ARG A 37 -6.44 -4.82 13.40
CA ARG A 37 -5.63 -3.69 12.89
C ARG A 37 -5.53 -3.69 11.37
N ILE A 38 -5.24 -4.84 10.76
CA ILE A 38 -5.18 -5.00 9.30
C ILE A 38 -6.55 -4.69 8.69
N GLY A 39 -7.64 -5.18 9.28
CA GLY A 39 -9.00 -4.92 8.83
C GLY A 39 -9.34 -3.42 8.83
N VAL A 40 -9.04 -2.71 9.92
CA VAL A 40 -9.23 -1.25 10.00
C VAL A 40 -8.43 -0.53 8.92
N ASN A 41 -7.15 -0.89 8.74
CA ASN A 41 -6.30 -0.28 7.71
C ASN A 41 -6.81 -0.57 6.29
N ILE A 42 -7.29 -1.77 6.01
CA ILE A 42 -7.91 -2.12 4.72
C ILE A 42 -9.16 -1.27 4.47
N LEU A 43 -10.04 -1.11 5.47
CA LEU A 43 -11.24 -0.27 5.34
C LEU A 43 -10.88 1.19 5.02
N LEU A 44 -9.88 1.74 5.71
CA LEU A 44 -9.39 3.10 5.43
C LEU A 44 -8.77 3.21 4.04
N VAL A 45 -8.05 2.19 3.58
CA VAL A 45 -7.50 2.12 2.22
C VAL A 45 -8.61 2.08 1.17
N LEU A 46 -9.68 1.32 1.38
CA LEU A 46 -10.83 1.22 0.48
C LEU A 46 -11.62 2.52 0.39
N LEU A 47 -11.67 3.30 1.47
CA LEU A 47 -12.39 4.56 1.53
C LEU A 47 -11.69 5.67 0.72
N MET A 48 -10.35 5.68 0.67
CA MET A 48 -9.57 6.71 -0.01
C MET A 48 -9.86 6.88 -1.52
N PRO A 49 -9.90 5.83 -2.35
CA PRO A 49 -10.22 5.99 -3.77
C PRO A 49 -11.67 6.41 -4.01
N ILE A 50 -12.59 6.06 -3.11
CA ILE A 50 -13.98 6.52 -3.17
C ILE A 50 -14.04 8.03 -2.95
N LEU A 51 -13.31 8.53 -1.94
CA LEU A 51 -13.19 9.97 -1.70
C LEU A 51 -12.51 10.68 -2.87
N ALA A 52 -11.42 10.11 -3.41
CA ALA A 52 -10.73 10.70 -4.56
C ALA A 52 -11.66 10.80 -5.77
N TRP A 53 -12.40 9.74 -6.09
CA TRP A 53 -13.41 9.74 -7.15
C TRP A 53 -14.48 10.81 -6.91
N LEU A 54 -15.01 10.90 -5.68
CA LEU A 54 -16.05 11.88 -5.32
C LEU A 54 -15.55 13.32 -5.46
N VAL A 55 -14.33 13.62 -4.98
CA VAL A 55 -13.74 14.96 -5.12
C VAL A 55 -13.52 15.33 -6.58
N ILE A 56 -12.98 14.41 -7.40
CA ILE A 56 -12.72 14.66 -8.82
C ILE A 56 -14.03 14.84 -9.60
N THR A 57 -15.03 14.01 -9.34
CA THR A 57 -16.34 14.09 -10.02
C THR A 57 -17.09 15.37 -9.67
N ILE A 58 -17.12 15.77 -8.39
CA ILE A 58 -17.70 17.04 -7.98
C ILE A 58 -16.92 18.21 -8.60
N GLY A 59 -15.59 18.17 -8.58
CA GLY A 59 -14.76 19.19 -9.20
C GLY A 59 -15.01 19.35 -10.71
N ALA A 60 -15.17 18.24 -11.42
CA ALA A 60 -15.53 18.23 -12.84
C ALA A 60 -16.90 18.88 -13.09
N GLN A 61 -17.89 18.59 -12.25
CA GLN A 61 -19.22 19.19 -12.34
C GLN A 61 -19.19 20.71 -12.11
N VAL A 62 -18.48 21.16 -11.08
CA VAL A 62 -18.33 22.60 -10.76
C VAL A 62 -17.65 23.37 -11.89
N THR A 63 -16.73 22.72 -12.61
CA THR A 63 -15.97 23.32 -13.72
C THR A 63 -16.62 23.11 -15.10
N ASN A 64 -17.79 22.46 -15.17
CA ASN A 64 -18.48 22.07 -16.41
C ASN A 64 -17.60 21.25 -17.38
N LEU A 65 -16.66 20.47 -16.85
CA LEU A 65 -15.86 19.55 -17.64
C LEU A 65 -16.67 18.27 -17.89
N ASN A 66 -16.77 17.88 -19.16
CA ASN A 66 -17.36 16.59 -19.52
C ASN A 66 -16.33 15.48 -19.27
N VAL A 67 -16.50 14.74 -18.19
CA VAL A 67 -15.57 13.67 -17.79
C VAL A 67 -16.32 12.35 -17.65
N ASP A 68 -15.71 11.29 -18.17
CA ASP A 68 -16.21 9.94 -18.03
C ASP A 68 -16.05 9.46 -16.58
N GLN A 69 -17.15 9.45 -15.84
CA GLN A 69 -17.18 9.06 -14.43
C GLN A 69 -16.70 7.61 -14.21
N SER A 70 -16.91 6.72 -15.18
CA SER A 70 -16.48 5.32 -15.10
C SER A 70 -14.96 5.20 -15.18
N ARG A 71 -14.32 6.02 -16.03
CA ARG A 71 -12.85 6.09 -16.13
C ARG A 71 -12.22 6.70 -14.89
N ILE A 72 -12.84 7.75 -14.32
CA ILE A 72 -12.36 8.33 -13.06
C ILE A 72 -12.45 7.29 -11.93
N LEU A 73 -13.56 6.53 -11.87
CA LEU A 73 -13.72 5.50 -10.84
C LEU A 73 -12.68 4.40 -11.00
N ALA A 74 -12.49 3.91 -12.22
CA ALA A 74 -11.47 2.92 -12.52
C ALA A 74 -10.09 3.43 -12.12
N ALA A 75 -9.69 4.63 -12.58
CA ALA A 75 -8.40 5.22 -12.25
C ALA A 75 -8.21 5.38 -10.73
N SER A 76 -9.24 5.85 -10.02
CA SER A 76 -9.20 5.99 -8.57
C SER A 76 -9.03 4.63 -7.89
N ALA A 77 -9.78 3.61 -8.32
CA ALA A 77 -9.64 2.25 -7.82
C ALA A 77 -8.26 1.64 -8.15
N GLY A 78 -7.64 2.01 -9.26
CA GLY A 78 -6.29 1.57 -9.64
C GLY A 78 -5.20 1.97 -8.64
N VAL A 79 -5.46 2.93 -7.75
CA VAL A 79 -4.54 3.29 -6.66
C VAL A 79 -4.57 2.26 -5.51
N LEU A 80 -5.61 1.42 -5.43
CA LEU A 80 -5.76 0.42 -4.37
C LEU A 80 -4.60 -0.58 -4.30
N PRO A 81 -4.20 -1.25 -5.39
CA PRO A 81 -3.12 -2.23 -5.33
C PRO A 81 -1.79 -1.58 -4.90
N LEU A 82 -1.53 -0.33 -5.31
CA LEU A 82 -0.37 0.45 -4.86
C LEU A 82 -0.37 0.59 -3.32
N ALA A 83 -1.50 1.01 -2.77
CA ALA A 83 -1.67 1.20 -1.33
C ALA A 83 -1.50 -0.14 -0.59
N LEU A 84 -2.10 -1.22 -1.09
CA LEU A 84 -2.02 -2.54 -0.49
C LEU A 84 -0.60 -3.12 -0.55
N ILE A 85 0.16 -2.92 -1.62
CA ILE A 85 1.57 -3.35 -1.70
C ILE A 85 2.38 -2.63 -0.63
N THR A 86 2.28 -1.30 -0.54
CA THR A 86 3.04 -0.53 0.46
C THR A 86 2.69 -0.95 1.89
N MET A 87 1.40 -1.19 2.17
CA MET A 87 0.94 -1.74 3.44
C MET A 87 1.52 -3.13 3.69
N GLY A 88 1.39 -4.05 2.72
CA GLY A 88 1.88 -5.42 2.81
C GLY A 88 3.38 -5.48 3.09
N LEU A 89 4.17 -4.63 2.42
CA LEU A 89 5.61 -4.53 2.68
C LEU A 89 5.90 -4.07 4.12
N VAL A 90 5.19 -3.08 4.66
CA VAL A 90 5.36 -2.68 6.07
C VAL A 90 5.09 -3.86 6.99
N TYR A 91 3.95 -4.54 6.85
CA TYR A 91 3.60 -5.65 7.73
C TYR A 91 4.55 -6.85 7.58
N ALA A 92 5.05 -7.11 6.37
CA ALA A 92 6.03 -8.17 6.11
C ALA A 92 7.42 -7.87 6.69
N LEU A 93 7.79 -6.60 6.85
CA LEU A 93 9.11 -6.18 7.35
C LEU A 93 9.12 -5.84 8.84
N ALA A 94 8.01 -5.32 9.37
CA ALA A 94 7.91 -4.83 10.76
C ALA A 94 8.18 -5.92 11.82
N GLY A 95 8.00 -7.20 11.48
CA GLY A 95 8.34 -8.31 12.37
C GLY A 95 9.84 -8.62 12.49
N ARG A 96 10.69 -8.06 11.61
CA ARG A 96 12.12 -8.38 11.52
C ARG A 96 13.04 -7.17 11.57
N LEU A 97 12.55 -5.99 11.21
CA LEU A 97 13.32 -4.77 11.09
C LEU A 97 12.79 -3.70 12.04
N ARG A 98 13.69 -2.83 12.51
CA ARG A 98 13.32 -1.62 13.27
C ARG A 98 12.57 -0.63 12.38
N TYR A 99 11.76 0.23 13.00
CA TYR A 99 10.96 1.26 12.34
C TYR A 99 11.78 2.09 11.35
N GLY A 100 12.97 2.55 11.77
CA GLY A 100 13.83 3.36 10.91
C GLY A 100 14.27 2.64 9.63
N ALA A 101 14.55 1.34 9.71
CA ALA A 101 14.92 0.54 8.55
C ALA A 101 13.71 0.28 7.63
N VAL A 102 12.54 -0.04 8.20
CA VAL A 102 11.29 -0.21 7.44
C VAL A 102 10.93 1.06 6.68
N LEU A 103 10.98 2.22 7.36
CA LEU A 103 10.75 3.53 6.78
C LEU A 103 11.75 3.84 5.66
N GLY A 104 13.04 3.59 5.88
CA GLY A 104 14.09 3.84 4.90
C GLY A 104 13.93 3.00 3.63
N ILE A 105 13.69 1.69 3.78
CA ILE A 105 13.49 0.78 2.66
C ILE A 105 12.26 1.18 1.83
N LEU A 106 11.15 1.50 2.50
CA LEU A 106 9.91 1.85 1.81
C LEU A 106 9.95 3.21 1.14
N SER A 107 10.50 4.22 1.82
CA SER A 107 10.68 5.54 1.22
C SER A 107 11.64 5.46 0.04
N GLY A 108 12.76 4.74 0.17
CA GLY A 108 13.68 4.47 -0.94
C GLY A 108 13.00 3.76 -2.10
N TYR A 109 12.22 2.71 -1.85
CA TYR A 109 11.47 1.99 -2.88
C TYR A 109 10.48 2.90 -3.63
N LEU A 110 9.72 3.73 -2.90
CA LEU A 110 8.76 4.66 -3.51
C LEU A 110 9.46 5.72 -4.36
N VAL A 111 10.56 6.29 -3.87
CA VAL A 111 11.35 7.28 -4.61
C VAL A 111 11.94 6.65 -5.86
N LEU A 112 12.54 5.47 -5.76
CA LEU A 112 13.11 4.77 -6.91
C LEU A 112 12.05 4.42 -7.96
N SER A 113 10.91 3.88 -7.53
CA SER A 113 9.78 3.57 -8.42
C SER A 113 9.25 4.81 -9.13
N PHE A 114 9.19 5.95 -8.44
CA PHE A 114 8.74 7.21 -9.01
C PHE A 114 9.78 7.81 -9.98
N LEU A 115 11.06 7.74 -9.64
CA LEU A 115 12.14 8.19 -10.51
C LEU A 115 12.18 7.36 -11.80
N GLU A 116 12.01 6.05 -11.71
CA GLU A 116 11.91 5.15 -12.86
C GLU A 116 10.79 5.57 -13.82
N GLU A 117 9.56 5.73 -13.31
CA GLU A 117 8.41 6.19 -14.10
C GLU A 117 8.69 7.54 -14.77
N THR A 118 9.33 8.45 -14.05
CA THR A 118 9.69 9.78 -14.57
C THR A 118 10.74 9.71 -15.69
N LEU A 119 11.57 8.67 -15.70
CA LEU A 119 12.70 8.51 -16.62
C LEU A 119 12.42 7.59 -17.81
N GLU A 120 11.33 6.83 -17.83
CA GLU A 120 11.02 5.81 -18.85
C GLU A 120 11.06 6.35 -20.30
N GLY A 121 10.70 7.62 -20.50
CA GLY A 121 10.78 8.28 -21.81
C GLY A 121 12.17 8.79 -22.22
N ASN A 122 13.12 8.84 -21.29
CA ASN A 122 14.46 9.42 -21.49
C ASN A 122 15.57 8.36 -21.48
N ILE A 123 15.36 7.25 -20.75
CA ILE A 123 16.36 6.20 -20.55
C ILE A 123 15.70 4.84 -20.76
N GLN A 124 16.26 4.04 -21.67
CA GLN A 124 15.81 2.66 -21.85
C GLN A 124 16.27 1.81 -20.66
N MET A 125 15.33 1.43 -19.81
CA MET A 125 15.56 0.54 -18.67
C MET A 125 15.21 -0.91 -19.03
N PRO A 126 15.89 -1.90 -18.42
CA PRO A 126 15.55 -3.30 -18.66
C PRO A 126 14.18 -3.67 -18.06
N ASN A 127 13.43 -4.52 -18.75
CA ASN A 127 12.04 -4.87 -18.40
C ASN A 127 11.83 -5.41 -16.97
N TRP A 128 12.83 -6.09 -16.40
CA TRP A 128 12.73 -6.60 -15.04
C TRP A 128 12.69 -5.47 -13.99
N LEU A 129 13.35 -4.34 -14.29
CA LEU A 129 13.34 -3.16 -13.44
C LEU A 129 11.97 -2.47 -13.51
N LEU A 130 11.45 -2.32 -14.74
CA LEU A 130 10.11 -1.75 -14.98
C LEU A 130 9.01 -2.55 -14.26
N SER A 131 9.14 -3.87 -14.21
CA SER A 131 8.20 -4.74 -13.49
C SER A 131 8.25 -4.62 -11.96
N LEU A 132 9.28 -3.99 -11.39
CA LEU A 132 9.38 -3.70 -9.96
C LEU A 132 8.75 -2.36 -9.58
N SER A 133 8.64 -1.42 -10.51
CA SER A 133 7.99 -0.14 -10.25
C SER A 133 6.48 -0.30 -10.17
N ILE A 134 5.95 -0.04 -8.97
CA ILE A 134 4.51 0.00 -8.77
C ILE A 134 3.83 1.09 -9.61
N PHE A 135 4.52 2.20 -9.90
CA PHE A 135 3.96 3.30 -10.68
C PHE A 135 3.88 2.95 -12.17
N HIS A 136 4.90 2.28 -12.71
CA HIS A 136 4.88 1.76 -14.07
C HIS A 136 3.76 0.74 -14.27
N LEU A 137 3.59 -0.19 -13.32
CA LEU A 137 2.50 -1.17 -13.38
C LEU A 137 1.11 -0.53 -13.30
N TYR A 138 0.96 0.59 -12.57
CA TYR A 138 -0.27 1.37 -12.55
C TYR A 138 -0.52 2.11 -13.87
N GLY A 139 0.52 2.71 -14.44
CA GLY A 139 0.48 3.42 -15.72
C GLY A 139 -0.52 4.58 -15.72
N ASN A 140 -1.25 4.73 -16.82
CA ASN A 140 -2.13 5.88 -17.07
C ASN A 140 -3.59 5.48 -17.34
N PRO A 141 -4.32 4.95 -16.34
CA PRO A 141 -5.67 4.39 -16.53
C PRO A 141 -6.72 5.39 -16.98
N ILE A 142 -6.51 6.69 -16.74
CA ILE A 142 -7.39 7.77 -17.22
C ILE A 142 -7.37 7.84 -18.75
N PHE A 143 -6.19 7.76 -19.35
CA PHE A 143 -5.98 7.91 -20.79
C PHE A 143 -6.11 6.58 -21.53
N GLN A 144 -5.42 5.55 -21.04
CA GLN A 144 -5.28 4.25 -21.71
C GLN A 144 -6.37 3.24 -21.31
N GLY A 145 -7.15 3.54 -20.27
CA GLY A 145 -8.07 2.57 -19.66
C GLY A 145 -7.36 1.66 -18.65
N MET A 146 -8.15 0.94 -17.85
CA MET A 146 -7.60 0.09 -16.79
C MET A 146 -6.95 -1.17 -17.35
N ASN A 147 -5.67 -1.38 -17.02
CA ASN A 147 -5.01 -2.67 -17.24
C ASN A 147 -5.34 -3.63 -16.10
N TRP A 148 -6.37 -4.45 -16.30
CA TRP A 148 -6.85 -5.42 -15.31
C TRP A 148 -5.81 -6.48 -14.95
N THR A 149 -4.91 -6.84 -15.87
CA THR A 149 -3.85 -7.82 -15.60
C THR A 149 -2.86 -7.29 -14.58
N ASN A 150 -2.37 -6.06 -14.77
CA ASN A 150 -1.47 -5.42 -13.80
C ASN A 150 -2.18 -5.18 -12.46
N PHE A 151 -3.43 -4.71 -12.50
CA PHE A 151 -4.25 -4.50 -11.30
C PHE A 151 -4.38 -5.78 -10.45
N LEU A 152 -4.76 -6.91 -11.08
CA LEU A 152 -4.91 -8.19 -10.40
C LEU A 152 -3.56 -8.75 -9.94
N GLY A 153 -2.51 -8.63 -10.76
CA GLY A 153 -1.16 -9.05 -10.39
C GLY A 153 -0.63 -8.34 -9.15
N MET A 154 -0.74 -7.02 -9.13
CA MET A 154 -0.35 -6.19 -7.98
C MET A 154 -1.16 -6.51 -6.72
N THR A 155 -2.47 -6.72 -6.88
CA THR A 155 -3.34 -7.10 -5.77
C THR A 155 -2.93 -8.47 -5.20
N GLY A 156 -2.62 -9.44 -6.07
CA GLY A 156 -2.12 -10.75 -5.68
C GLY A 156 -0.82 -10.66 -4.88
N VAL A 157 0.14 -9.84 -5.34
CA VAL A 157 1.40 -9.57 -4.63
C VAL A 157 1.13 -8.93 -3.26
N ALA A 158 0.23 -7.96 -3.19
CA ALA A 158 -0.13 -7.31 -1.93
C ALA A 158 -0.72 -8.30 -0.91
N VAL A 159 -1.63 -9.17 -1.35
CA VAL A 159 -2.22 -10.21 -0.50
C VAL A 159 -1.13 -11.17 -0.02
N ALA A 160 -0.22 -11.61 -0.90
CA ALA A 160 0.90 -12.47 -0.50
C ALA A 160 1.78 -11.82 0.58
N LEU A 161 2.10 -10.53 0.44
CA LEU A 161 2.88 -9.77 1.43
C LEU A 161 2.16 -9.66 2.77
N LEU A 162 0.85 -9.38 2.77
CA LEU A 162 0.05 -9.34 4.00
C LEU A 162 -0.02 -10.70 4.69
N VAL A 163 -0.18 -11.79 3.92
CA VAL A 163 -0.14 -13.16 4.44
C VAL A 163 1.23 -13.46 5.04
N ILE A 164 2.33 -13.09 4.38
CA ILE A 164 3.69 -13.22 4.93
C ILE A 164 3.82 -12.48 6.26
N GLY A 165 3.34 -11.23 6.35
CA GLY A 165 3.35 -10.46 7.59
C GLY A 165 2.57 -11.15 8.71
N LEU A 166 1.37 -11.66 8.41
CA LEU A 166 0.52 -12.38 9.37
C LEU A 166 1.18 -13.68 9.86
N LEU A 167 1.77 -14.46 8.95
CA LEU A 167 2.45 -15.71 9.29
C LEU A 167 3.71 -15.44 10.12
N GLN A 168 4.50 -14.42 9.77
CA GLN A 168 5.64 -14.00 10.58
C GLN A 168 5.20 -13.66 12.00
N PHE A 169 4.12 -12.91 12.17
CA PHE A 169 3.62 -12.55 13.50
C PHE A 169 3.07 -13.74 14.30
N ARG A 170 2.48 -14.72 13.61
CA ARG A 170 1.93 -15.93 14.24
C ARG A 170 3.03 -16.88 14.72
N PHE A 171 4.12 -17.01 13.96
CA PHE A 171 5.15 -18.02 14.21
C PHE A 171 6.45 -17.47 14.79
N ALA A 172 6.74 -16.18 14.63
CA ALA A 172 7.92 -15.58 15.23
C ALA A 172 7.64 -15.25 16.70
N ASP A 173 8.51 -15.73 17.58
CA ASP A 173 8.62 -15.23 18.94
C ASP A 173 9.34 -13.88 18.84
N ILE A 174 8.57 -12.81 18.64
CA ILE A 174 9.11 -11.47 18.32
C ILE A 174 9.80 -10.92 19.56
N LYS A 175 11.10 -11.19 19.69
CA LYS A 175 12.00 -10.48 20.59
C LYS A 175 12.52 -9.24 19.87
N LEU A 176 11.71 -8.20 19.83
CA LEU A 176 12.25 -6.85 19.68
C LEU A 176 12.67 -6.43 21.08
N GLY A 177 13.96 -6.62 21.36
CA GLY A 177 14.57 -6.37 22.68
C GLY A 177 14.68 -4.89 23.01
#